data_AF-A0A7C7W0I5-F1
#
_entry.id   AF-A0A7C7W0I5-F1
#
_cell.length_a   1.000
_cell.length_b   1.000
_cell.length_c   1.000
_cell.angle_alpha   90.00
_cell.angle_beta   90.00
_cell.angle_gamma   90.00
#
_symmetry.space_group_name_H-M   'P 1'
#
loop_
_entity.id
_entity.type
_entity.pdbx_description
1 polymer ?
#
loop_
_entity_poly.entity_id
_entity_poly.type
_entity_poly.pdbx_seq_one_letter_code
_entity_poly.pdbx_strand_id
1 'polypeptide(L)' 'MVSSILSVRGLRFAYPGGAEALRGVDLELHPGEVFAVVGPNGAGKTTLFRVLNMFYRPSAGRVEYRFRTARDGSQLSLRR' A
#
# COMPACT_ATOMS: atom_id res chain seq x y z
N MET A 1 -22.32 -2.34 1.07
CA MET A 1 -21.11 -1.49 1.22
C MET A 1 -20.01 -2.07 0.33
N VAL A 2 -19.37 -1.27 -0.53
CA VAL A 2 -18.37 -1.77 -1.47
C VAL A 2 -17.07 -2.06 -0.72
N SER A 3 -16.53 -3.27 -0.84
CA SER A 3 -15.30 -3.66 -0.16
C SER A 3 -14.07 -2.95 -0.75
N SER A 4 -13.11 -2.55 0.09
CA SER A 4 -11.85 -1.93 -0.36
C SER A 4 -11.01 -2.90 -1.19
N ILE A 5 -10.29 -2.36 -2.17
CA ILE A 5 -9.37 -3.08 -3.06
C ILE A 5 -7.92 -2.99 -2.59
N LEU A 6 -7.60 -1.97 -1.80
CA LEU A 6 -6.32 -1.80 -1.12
C LEU A 6 -6.57 -1.36 0.32
N SER A 7 -5.98 -2.06 1.28
CA SER A 7 -5.93 -1.65 2.68
C SER A 7 -4.49 -1.67 3.16
N VAL A 8 -4.05 -0.56 3.71
CA VAL A 8 -2.73 -0.35 4.29
C VAL A 8 -2.95 0.01 5.75
N ARG A 9 -2.30 -0.74 6.65
CA ARG A 9 -2.41 -0.50 8.10
C ARG A 9 -1.04 -0.38 8.74
N GLY A 10 -0.78 0.77 9.37
CA GLY A 10 0.44 1.04 10.13
C GLY A 10 1.74 0.83 9.34
N LEU A 11 1.75 1.11 8.04
CA LEU A 11 2.85 0.76 7.15
C LEU A 11 4.12 1.56 7.46
N ARG A 12 5.20 0.84 7.74
CA ARG A 12 6.53 1.40 8.03
C ARG A 12 7.59 0.83 7.11
N PHE A 13 8.58 1.66 6.78
CA PHE A 13 9.71 1.25 5.97
C PHE A 13 10.93 2.15 6.19
N ALA A 14 12.10 1.52 6.33
CA ALA A 14 13.40 2.18 6.31
C ALA A 14 14.32 1.52 5.29
N TYR A 15 15.11 2.33 4.58
CA TYR A 15 16.20 1.80 3.75
C TYR A 15 17.34 1.31 4.65
N PRO A 16 18.16 0.33 4.20
CA PRO A 16 19.32 -0.13 4.96
C PRO A 16 20.22 1.03 5.38
N GLY A 17 20.50 1.16 6.68
CA GLY A 17 21.34 2.22 7.24
C GLY A 17 20.75 3.64 7.16
N GLY A 18 19.50 3.79 6.70
CA GLY A 18 18.83 5.07 6.54
C GLY A 18 17.76 5.34 7.60
N ALA A 19 17.25 6.59 7.61
CA ALA A 19 16.09 6.96 8.42
C ALA A 19 14.79 6.29 7.90
N GLU A 20 13.77 6.18 8.76
CA GLU A 20 12.43 5.76 8.35
C GLU A 20 11.86 6.69 7.27
N ALA A 21 11.57 6.11 6.11
CA ALA A 21 10.95 6.76 4.97
C ALA A 21 9.41 6.71 5.04
N LEU A 22 8.84 5.67 5.67
CA LEU A 22 7.41 5.57 5.98
C LEU A 22 7.24 5.33 7.48
N ARG A 23 6.34 6.08 8.12
CA ARG A 23 6.23 6.17 9.59
C ARG A 23 4.84 5.82 10.11
N GLY A 24 4.27 4.72 9.62
CA GLY A 24 2.93 4.27 10.01
C GLY A 24 1.85 4.88 9.13
N VAL A 25 1.88 4.56 7.83
CA VAL A 25 0.87 5.00 6.87
C VAL A 25 -0.37 4.11 6.97
N ASP A 26 -1.53 4.73 7.09
CA ASP A 26 -2.84 4.09 6.94
C ASP A 26 -3.51 4.63 5.67
N LEU A 27 -4.02 3.73 4.84
CA LEU A 27 -4.71 4.07 3.58
C LEU A 27 -5.75 3.00 3.27
N GLU A 28 -6.90 3.43 2.78
CA GLU A 28 -7.92 2.54 2.26
C GLU A 28 -8.39 3.09 0.91
N LEU A 29 -8.50 2.22 -0.09
CA LEU A 29 -8.94 2.59 -1.44
C LEU A 29 -10.06 1.64 -1.89
N HIS A 30 -11.13 2.23 -2.40
CA HIS A 30 -12.30 1.53 -2.92
C HIS A 30 -12.31 1.49 -4.46
N PRO A 31 -13.05 0.55 -5.06
CA PRO A 31 -13.21 0.50 -6.51
C PRO A 31 -13.72 1.83 -7.09
N GLY A 32 -13.07 2.31 -8.14
CA GLY A 32 -13.45 3.54 -8.84
C GLY A 32 -12.89 4.82 -8.23
N GLU A 33 -12.22 4.75 -7.09
CA GLU A 33 -11.57 5.91 -6.49
C GLU A 33 -10.23 6.22 -7.18
N VAL A 34 -10.00 7.52 -7.38
CA VAL A 34 -8.71 8.06 -7.78
C VAL A 34 -8.16 8.84 -6.60
N PHE A 35 -6.98 8.47 -6.12
CA PHE A 35 -6.31 9.16 -5.02
C PHE A 35 -4.97 9.74 -5.48
N ALA A 36 -4.51 10.78 -4.79
CA ALA A 36 -3.21 11.39 -5.03
C ALA A 36 -2.40 11.43 -3.72
N VAL A 37 -1.10 11.18 -3.82
CA VAL A 37 -0.15 11.33 -2.71
C VAL A 37 0.71 12.56 -3.00
N VAL A 38 0.56 13.59 -2.17
CA VAL A 38 1.27 14.87 -2.31
C VAL A 38 2.15 15.13 -1.09
N GLY A 39 3.17 15.98 -1.25
CA GLY A 39 4.09 16.33 -0.18
C GLY A 39 5.48 16.72 -0.69
N PRO A 40 6.36 17.27 0.17
CA PRO A 40 7.68 17.74 -0.23
C PRO A 40 8.62 16.60 -0.67
N ASN A 41 9.75 16.97 -1.28
CA ASN A 41 10.82 16.01 -1.57
C ASN A 41 11.30 15.35 -0.28
N GLY A 42 11.54 14.03 -0.32
CA GLY A 42 11.90 13.26 0.86
C GLY A 42 10.73 12.78 1.75
N ALA A 43 9.48 13.21 1.50
CA ALA A 43 8.32 12.79 2.29
C ALA A 43 7.92 11.30 2.17
N GLY A 44 8.69 10.49 1.43
CA GLY A 44 8.43 9.06 1.30
C GLY A 44 7.44 8.66 0.18
N LYS A 45 6.98 9.59 -0.67
CA LYS A 45 5.99 9.30 -1.74
C LYS A 45 6.41 8.16 -2.67
N THR A 46 7.60 8.25 -3.27
CA THR A 46 8.14 7.21 -4.15
C THR A 46 8.35 5.90 -3.38
N THR A 47 8.77 5.99 -2.12
CA THR A 47 8.97 4.81 -1.25
C THR A 47 7.65 4.11 -0.95
N LEU A 48 6.58 4.85 -0.66
CA LEU A 48 5.23 4.32 -0.50
C LEU A 48 4.83 3.50 -1.73
N PHE A 49 4.93 4.09 -2.92
CA PHE A 49 4.58 3.37 -4.15
C PHE A 49 5.50 2.18 -4.43
N ARG A 50 6.79 2.23 -4.08
CA ARG A 50 7.68 1.06 -4.22
C ARG A 50 7.30 -0.09 -3.27
N VAL A 51 6.86 0.21 -2.04
CA VAL A 51 6.34 -0.80 -1.11
C VAL A 51 4.99 -1.34 -1.61
N LEU A 52 4.08 -0.46 -2.03
CA LEU A 52 2.76 -0.83 -2.58
C LEU A 52 2.84 -1.57 -3.93
N ASN A 53 3.93 -1.45 -4.68
CA ASN A 53 4.18 -2.23 -5.89
C ASN A 53 5.13 -3.42 -5.62
N MET A 54 5.32 -3.79 -4.36
CA MET A 54 6.07 -4.97 -3.91
C MET A 54 7.56 -5.00 -4.25
N PHE A 55 8.15 -3.89 -4.72
CA PHE A 55 9.59 -3.75 -4.91
C PHE A 55 10.37 -3.86 -3.60
N TYR A 56 9.74 -3.44 -2.49
CA TYR A 56 10.29 -3.60 -1.14
C TYR A 56 9.29 -4.29 -0.22
N ARG A 57 9.82 -5.01 0.76
CA ARG A 57 9.02 -5.52 1.87
C ARG A 57 8.88 -4.42 2.93
N PRO A 58 7.68 -4.24 3.52
CA PRO A 58 7.52 -3.37 4.68
C PRO A 58 8.47 -3.77 5.81
N SER A 59 8.95 -2.79 6.58
CA SER A 59 9.67 -3.07 7.84
C SER A 59 8.68 -3.42 8.96
N ALA A 60 7.46 -2.88 8.92
CA ALA A 60 6.34 -3.26 9.78
C ALA A 60 5.01 -2.81 9.15
N GLY A 61 3.89 -3.22 9.77
CA GLY A 61 2.55 -2.98 9.24
C GLY A 61 2.13 -4.04 8.22
N ARG A 62 1.03 -3.77 7.50
CA ARG A 62 0.46 -4.70 6.52
C ARG A 62 -0.09 -3.97 5.30
N VAL A 63 0.05 -4.61 4.13
CA VAL A 63 -0.67 -4.25 2.91
C VAL A 63 -1.53 -5.42 2.45
N GLU A 64 -2.82 -5.16 2.25
CA GLU A 64 -3.78 -6.12 1.72
C GLU A 64 -4.35 -5.63 0.41
N TYR A 65 -4.30 -6.48 -0.62
CA TYR A 65 -4.91 -6.24 -1.91
C TYR A 65 -6.07 -7.19 -2.09
N ARG A 66 -7.15 -6.72 -2.70
CA ARG A 66 -8.28 -7.55 -3.10
C ARG A 66 -8.53 -7.40 -4.59
N PHE A 67 -8.62 -8.53 -5.28
CA PHE A 67 -8.82 -8.59 -6.72
C PHE A 67 -9.99 -9.50 -7.06
N ARG A 68 -10.59 -9.31 -8.23
CA ARG A 68 -11.53 -10.26 -8.83
C ARG A 68 -10.83 -10.98 -9.97
N THR A 69 -11.01 -12.30 -10.06
CA THR A 69 -10.48 -13.04 -11.20
C THR A 69 -11.24 -12.65 -12.47
N ALA A 70 -10.55 -12.67 -13.61
CA ALA A 70 -11.20 -12.48 -14.90
C ALA A 70 -12.02 -13.71 -15.33
N ARG A 71 -11.69 -14.90 -14.80
CA ARG A 71 -12.29 -16.18 -15.20
C ARG A 71 -13.72 -16.33 -14.69
N ASP A 72 -13.94 -16.08 -13.40
CA ASP A 72 -15.21 -16.36 -12.72
C ASP A 72 -15.66 -15.24 -11.77
N GLY A 73 -14.91 -14.14 -11.69
CA GLY A 73 -15.23 -13.01 -10.81
C GLY A 73 -15.01 -13.30 -9.33
N SER A 74 -14.47 -14.46 -8.96
CA SER A 74 -14.17 -14.79 -7.57
C SER A 74 -13.18 -13.80 -6.97
N GLN A 75 -13.35 -13.51 -5.67
CA GLN A 75 -12.51 -12.56 -4.96
C GLN A 75 -11.28 -13.26 -4.38
N LEU A 76 -10.11 -12.73 -4.66
CA LEU A 76 -8.84 -13.16 -4.10
C LEU A 76 -8.23 -12.05 -3.25
N SER A 77 -7.48 -12.43 -2.22
CA SER A 77 -6.75 -11.49 -1.38
C SER A 77 -5.26 -11.85 -1.31
N LEU A 78 -4.40 -10.86 -1.41
CA LEU A 78 -2.97 -10.98 -1.18
C LEU A 78 -2.57 -10.09 0.00
N ARG A 79 -1.79 -10.65 0.94
CA ARG A 79 -1.31 -9.94 2.14
C ARG A 79 0.22 -9.93 2.19
N ARG A 80 0.81 -8.78 2.51
CA ARG A 80 2.23 -8.63 2.85
C ARG A 80 2.43 -7.83 4.12
#